data_AF-F8NED3-F1
#
_entry.id   AF-F8NED3-F1
#
_cell.length_a   1.000
_cell.length_b   1.000
_cell.length_c   1.000
_cell.angle_alpha   90.00
_cell.angle_beta   90.00
_cell.angle_gamma   90.00
#
_symmetry.space_group_name_H-M   'P 1'
#
loop_
_entity.id
_entity.type
_entity.pdbx_description
1 polymer ?
#
loop_
_entity_poly.entity_id
_entity_poly.type
_entity_poly.pdbx_seq_one_letter_code
_entity_poly.pdbx_strand_id
1 'polypeptide(L)'
;MPYRQISKDIKERTLWLIEHNYILSDICNIFGIFERSLCHRQANQEAFDSVAPPIYPSQGRPYILGANQAKRIYVLLEDTPEMYLDKIQDRLQEAARVD
;
A
#
# COMPACT_ATOMS: atom_id res chain seq x y z
N MET A 1 2.10 6.71 18.75
CA MET A 1 3.34 7.37 18.32
C MET A 1 3.04 8.20 17.07
N PRO A 2 3.55 9.43 16.95
CA PRO A 2 3.53 10.14 15.68
C PRO A 2 4.16 9.24 14.61
N TYR A 3 3.50 9.11 13.46
CA TYR A 3 3.96 8.26 12.39
C TYR A 3 5.27 8.84 11.83
N ARG A 4 6.42 8.29 12.25
CA ARG A 4 7.73 8.71 11.75
C ARG A 4 8.18 7.72 10.69
N GLN A 5 8.38 8.22 9.48
CA GLN A 5 8.98 7.43 8.41
C GLN A 5 10.47 7.23 8.74
N ILE A 6 10.85 5.99 9.04
CA ILE A 6 12.25 5.59 9.27
C ILE A 6 12.85 5.19 7.93
N SER A 7 14.06 5.69 7.63
CA SER A 7 14.78 5.35 6.40
C SER A 7 15.08 3.85 6.31
N LYS A 8 15.20 3.35 5.07
CA LYS A 8 15.52 1.94 4.82
C LYS A 8 16.85 1.54 5.48
N ASP A 9 17.87 2.39 5.33
CA ASP A 9 19.21 2.15 5.87
C ASP A 9 19.22 1.96 7.39
N ILE A 10 18.41 2.73 8.13
CA ILE A 10 18.28 2.58 9.58
C ILE A 10 17.66 1.21 9.92
N LYS A 11 16.65 0.77 9.15
CA LYS A 11 16.01 -0.52 9.38
C LYS A 11 16.97 -1.68 9.14
N GLU A 12 17.72 -1.63 8.05
CA GLU A 12 18.74 -2.64 7.72
C GLU A 12 19.85 -2.65 8.75
N ARG A 13 20.34 -1.46 9.16
CA ARG A 13 21.40 -1.37 10.18
C ARG A 13 20.95 -1.94 11.52
N THR A 14 19.69 -1.73 11.92
CA THR A 14 19.17 -2.34 13.15
C THR A 14 19.11 -3.86 13.09
N LEU A 15 18.75 -4.46 11.94
CA LEU A 15 18.79 -5.92 11.79
C LEU A 15 20.21 -6.46 11.80
N TRP A 16 21.13 -5.80 11.10
CA TRP A 16 22.55 -6.16 11.11
C TRP A 16 23.12 -6.19 12.53
N LEU A 17 22.78 -5.21 13.38
CA LEU A 17 23.22 -5.18 14.78
C LEU A 17 22.65 -6.35 15.60
N ILE A 18 21.41 -6.76 15.34
CA ILE A 18 20.81 -7.93 16.00
C ILE A 18 21.57 -9.21 15.58
N GLU A 19 21.84 -9.38 14.29
CA GLU A 19 22.61 -10.53 13.76
C GLU A 19 24.02 -10.63 14.36
N HIS A 20 24.61 -9.49 14.74
CA HIS A 20 25.94 -9.43 15.35
C HIS A 20 25.90 -9.47 16.88
N ASN A 21 24.78 -9.91 17.47
CA ASN A 21 24.59 -10.11 18.91
C ASN A 21 24.76 -8.84 19.77
N TYR A 22 24.44 -7.66 19.23
CA TYR A 22 24.35 -6.45 20.04
C TYR A 22 23.11 -6.48 20.95
N ILE A 23 23.19 -5.78 22.08
CA ILE A 23 22.12 -5.77 23.09
C ILE A 23 20.88 -5.06 22.55
N LEU A 24 19.75 -5.77 22.55
CA LEU A 24 18.49 -5.29 21.98
C LEU A 24 17.96 -4.02 22.63
N SER A 25 18.12 -3.87 23.94
CA SER A 25 17.73 -2.65 24.68
C SER A 25 18.50 -1.43 24.21
N ASP A 26 19.80 -1.59 23.94
CA ASP A 26 20.68 -0.50 23.51
C ASP A 26 20.34 -0.08 22.09
N ILE A 27 20.10 -1.04 21.20
CA ILE A 27 19.63 -0.78 19.84
C ILE A 27 18.31 0.01 19.89
N CYS A 28 17.33 -0.44 20.68
CA CYS A 28 16.05 0.26 20.81
C CYS A 28 16.23 1.69 21.32
N ASN A 29 17.09 1.89 22.31
CA ASN A 29 17.35 3.19 22.91
C ASN A 29 18.06 4.15 21.93
N ILE A 30 19.14 3.69 21.28
CA ILE A 30 19.94 4.49 20.33
C ILE A 30 19.08 4.95 19.14
N PHE A 31 18.28 4.04 18.57
CA PHE A 31 17.47 4.34 17.39
C PHE A 31 16.09 4.93 17.73
N GLY A 32 15.72 4.97 19.01
CA GLY A 32 14.41 5.45 19.46
C GLY A 32 13.25 4.61 18.90
N ILE A 33 13.43 3.30 18.81
CA ILE A 33 12.45 2.36 18.25
C ILE A 33 12.01 1.34 19.30
N PHE A 34 10.79 0.84 19.14
CA PHE A 34 10.30 -0.24 19.99
C PHE A 34 10.74 -1.61 19.48
N GLU A 35 10.95 -2.52 20.42
CA GLU A 35 11.28 -3.93 20.16
C GLU A 35 10.28 -4.61 19.21
N ARG A 36 8.97 -4.33 19.37
CA ARG A 36 7.94 -4.84 18.44
C ARG A 36 8.20 -4.45 16.98
N SER A 37 8.76 -3.26 16.73
CA SER A 37 9.12 -2.83 15.38
C SER A 37 10.26 -3.66 14.81
N LEU A 38 11.15 -4.20 15.63
CA LEU A 38 12.24 -5.07 15.21
C LEU A 38 11.71 -6.44 14.83
N CYS A 39 10.82 -7.03 15.64
CA CYS A 39 10.16 -8.29 15.31
C CYS A 39 9.45 -8.23 13.94
N HIS A 40 8.73 -7.12 13.65
CA HIS A 40 8.10 -6.93 12.34
C HIS A 40 9.11 -6.85 11.19
N ARG A 41 10.24 -6.17 11.38
CA ARG A 41 11.28 -6.07 10.34
C ARG A 41 11.93 -7.40 10.07
N GLN A 42 12.21 -8.18 11.12
CA GLN A 42 12.79 -9.51 11.01
C GLN A 42 11.83 -10.46 10.28
N ALA A 43 10.54 -10.47 10.65
CA ALA A 43 9.53 -11.23 9.94
C ALA A 43 9.41 -10.84 8.45
N ASN A 44 9.52 -9.54 8.13
CA ASN A 44 9.51 -9.09 6.74
C ASN A 44 10.78 -9.54 5.99
N GLN A 45 11.95 -9.47 6.64
CA GLN A 45 13.21 -9.93 6.06
C GLN A 45 13.16 -11.42 5.75
N GLU A 46 12.65 -12.24 6.68
CA GLU A 46 12.48 -13.69 6.50
C GLU A 46 11.47 -14.04 5.41
N ALA A 47 10.40 -13.26 5.26
CA ALA A 47 9.33 -13.54 4.29
C ALA A 47 9.59 -12.97 2.89
N PHE A 48 10.31 -11.86 2.78
CA PHE A 48 10.39 -11.06 1.54
C PHE A 48 11.79 -10.60 1.16
N ASP A 49 12.83 -11.05 1.87
CA ASP A 49 14.22 -10.59 1.71
C ASP A 49 14.37 -9.05 1.79
N SER A 50 13.44 -8.40 2.51
CA SER A 50 13.37 -6.95 2.60
C SER A 50 12.81 -6.50 3.95
N VAL A 51 13.45 -5.49 4.56
CA VAL A 51 12.97 -4.82 5.78
C VAL A 51 11.63 -4.09 5.61
N ALA A 52 11.24 -3.83 4.36
CA ALA A 52 9.96 -3.26 3.99
C ALA A 52 9.11 -4.32 3.27
N PRO A 53 7.84 -4.49 3.65
CA PRO A 53 6.97 -5.42 2.95
C PRO A 53 6.77 -4.95 1.51
N PRO A 54 6.62 -5.88 0.55
CA PRO A 54 6.30 -5.52 -0.82
C PRO A 54 4.96 -4.77 -0.87
N ILE A 55 4.85 -3.84 -1.81
CA ILE A 55 3.56 -3.25 -2.17
C ILE A 55 2.79 -4.35 -2.89
N TYR A 56 1.80 -4.95 -2.22
CA TYR A 56 0.98 -5.96 -2.88
C TYR A 56 0.09 -5.29 -3.93
N PRO A 57 -0.09 -5.89 -5.12
CA PRO A 57 -1.08 -5.41 -6.09
C PRO A 57 -2.52 -5.42 -5.52
N SER A 58 -2.76 -6.26 -4.52
CA SER A 58 -4.02 -6.34 -3.76
C SER A 58 -4.09 -5.39 -2.56
N GLN A 59 -3.02 -4.66 -2.23
CA GLN A 59 -3.09 -3.59 -1.22
C GLN A 59 -3.90 -2.43 -1.79
N GLY A 60 -5.14 -2.34 -1.35
CA GLY A 60 -6.11 -1.34 -1.79
C GLY A 60 -7.50 -1.93 -1.86
N ARG A 61 -8.50 -1.09 -2.12
CA ARG A 61 -9.83 -1.58 -2.47
C ARG A 61 -9.81 -1.93 -3.97
N PRO A 62 -10.04 -3.19 -4.36
CA PRO A 62 -10.10 -3.54 -5.78
C PRO A 62 -11.20 -2.71 -6.45
N TYR A 63 -10.85 -2.02 -7.53
CA TYR A 63 -11.82 -1.27 -8.32
C TYR A 63 -12.58 -2.23 -9.22
N ILE A 64 -13.91 -2.23 -9.11
CA ILE A 64 -14.79 -2.96 -10.01
C ILE A 64 -14.73 -2.36 -11.43
N LEU A 65 -14.47 -1.05 -11.51
CA LEU A 65 -14.39 -0.31 -12.76
C LEU A 65 -12.94 -0.24 -13.25
N GLY A 66 -12.74 -0.56 -14.53
CA GLY A 66 -11.48 -0.28 -15.21
C GLY A 66 -11.26 1.23 -15.41
N ALA A 67 -10.01 1.64 -15.65
CA ALA A 67 -9.65 3.05 -15.82
C ALA A 67 -10.47 3.75 -16.94
N ASN A 68 -10.72 3.06 -18.05
CA ASN A 68 -11.53 3.58 -19.17
C ASN A 68 -13.01 3.72 -18.80
N GLN A 69 -13.56 2.79 -18.04
CA GLN A 69 -14.93 2.86 -17.54
C GLN A 69 -15.10 4.03 -16.57
N ALA A 70 -14.14 4.21 -15.65
CA ALA A 70 -14.13 5.35 -14.74
C ALA A 70 -14.07 6.69 -15.50
N LYS A 71 -13.19 6.80 -16.51
CA LYS A 71 -13.09 8.01 -17.34
C LYS A 71 -14.40 8.30 -18.09
N ARG A 72 -15.07 7.28 -18.62
CA ARG A 72 -16.37 7.43 -19.30
C ARG A 72 -17.45 7.95 -18.36
N ILE A 73 -17.48 7.52 -17.10
CA ILE A 73 -18.42 8.04 -16.10
C ILE A 73 -18.21 9.54 -15.90
N TYR A 74 -16.97 10.00 -15.78
CA TYR A 74 -16.69 11.43 -15.63
C TYR A 74 -17.19 12.25 -16.82
N VAL A 75 -16.97 11.77 -18.05
CA VAL A 75 -17.49 12.43 -19.26
C VAL A 75 -19.03 12.46 -19.27
N LEU A 76 -19.69 11.35 -18.92
CA LEU A 76 -21.16 11.30 -18.87
C LEU A 76 -21.76 12.25 -17.82
N LEU A 77 -21.07 12.43 -16.69
CA LEU A 77 -21.48 13.37 -15.64
C LEU A 77 -21.26 14.83 -16.06
N GLU A 78 -20.23 15.11 -16.86
CA GLU A 78 -20.01 16.44 -17.44
C GLU A 78 -21.06 16.77 -18.51
N ASP A 79 -21.35 15.83 -19.41
CA ASP A 79 -22.30 16.02 -20.51
C ASP A 79 -23.75 16.08 -20.00
N THR A 80 -24.10 15.26 -19.01
CA THR A 80 -25.47 15.10 -18.51
C THR A 80 -25.49 14.83 -16.99
N PRO A 81 -25.35 15.87 -16.15
CA PRO A 81 -25.23 15.71 -14.69
C PRO A 81 -26.52 15.19 -14.02
N GLU A 82 -27.67 15.32 -14.66
CA GLU A 82 -28.96 14.84 -14.14
C GLU A 82 -29.22 13.35 -14.44
N MET A 83 -28.28 12.66 -15.10
CA MET A 83 -28.46 11.27 -15.48
C MET A 83 -28.51 10.34 -14.27
N TYR A 84 -29.56 9.52 -14.19
CA TYR A 84 -29.70 8.50 -13.15
C TYR A 84 -28.62 7.41 -13.26
N LEU A 85 -28.19 6.86 -12.12
CA LEU A 85 -27.14 5.85 -12.03
C LEU A 85 -27.45 4.59 -12.87
N ASP A 86 -28.71 4.16 -12.91
CA ASP A 86 -29.13 3.00 -13.70
C ASP A 86 -28.89 3.22 -15.20
N LYS A 87 -29.06 4.46 -15.68
CA LYS A 87 -28.79 4.82 -17.08
C LYS A 87 -27.31 4.90 -17.39
N ILE A 88 -26.49 5.32 -16.42
CA ILE A 88 -25.03 5.25 -16.54
C ILE A 88 -24.60 3.78 -16.64
N GLN A 89 -25.20 2.88 -15.85
CA GLN A 89 -24.92 1.45 -15.91
C GLN A 89 -25.30 0.84 -17.27
N ASP A 90 -26.49 1.14 -17.80
CA ASP A 90 -26.94 0.68 -19.11
C ASP A 90 -25.92 1.07 -20.20
N ARG A 91 -25.47 2.34 -20.20
CA ARG A 91 -24.51 2.88 -21.17
C ARG A 91 -23.13 2.26 -21.06
N LEU A 92 -22.67 1.98 -19.83
CA LEU A 92 -21.40 1.29 -19.61
C LEU A 92 -21.43 -0.14 -20.13
N GLN A 93 -22.57 -0.83 -20.04
CA GLN A 93 -22.73 -2.19 -20.56
C GLN A 93 -22.81 -2.21 -22.09
N GLU A 94 -23.53 -1.28 -22.72
CA GLU A 94 -23.56 -1.12 -24.17
C GLU A 94 -22.16 -0.89 -24.73
N ALA A 95 -21.40 0.00 -24.11
CA ALA A 95 -20.07 0.37 -24.56
C ALA A 95 -18.99 -0.68 -24.28
N ALA A 96 -19.30 -1.73 -23.52
CA ALA A 96 -18.42 -2.89 -23.30
C ALA A 96 -18.70 -4.06 -24.26
N ARG A 97 -19.78 -4.00 -25.05
CA ARG A 97 -20.13 -5.01 -26.06
C ARG A 97 -19.58 -4.70 -27.46
N VAL A 98 -19.05 -3.50 -27.65
CA VAL A 98 -18.56 -2.98 -28.94
C VAL A 98 -17.02 -3.04 -29.02
N ASP A 99 -16.36 -3.30 -27.90
CA ASP A 99 -14.91 -3.54 -27.78
C ASP A 99 -14.62 -5.05 -27.79
#